data_AF-A0ABD7BJD8-F1
#
_entry.id   AF-A0ABD7BJD8-F1
#
_cell.length_a   1.000
_cell.length_b   1.000
_cell.length_c   1.000
_cell.angle_alpha   90.00
_cell.angle_beta   90.00
_cell.angle_gamma   90.00
#
_symmetry.space_group_name_H-M   'P 1'
#
loop_
_entity.id
_entity.type
_entity.pdbx_description
1 polymer ?
#
loop_
_entity_poly.entity_id
_entity_poly.type
_entity_poly.pdbx_seq_one_letter_code
_entity_poly.pdbx_strand_id
1 'polypeptide(L)'
;MLRTPTRRTFVKGLGAATTLAGLGLWRPLAQAAEGQDLAGQHFELFIGQTPVNITGRPRTALTLNNSLPGPLLRWREGDTVTLRVRNRLAQDTSIHWHGIILPANMDGVPGLSFAGIEPGGDYLYQFTLRQSGTYWYHSHSGLQEQAGVYGAIVIEPREPEPHRYQRDHVLLFSDWSDQAPEQLMATLKKQSDAYNYHKRTVGDFIDDVADNGWGPTVAERTAWARMRMSPTDLADISAATYTYLLNGQPPEGNFTCLFQPGDTVRLRLINASAMTYFDFRIPGLALTVIAADGLPVTPVSVDELRIAVAETYDVLVTVGDQPAYTLFAQSMDRTGFARGTLARAAGLQAPVPAPDPRPVLSMDDMGHGGMADMAGMDHSNLPGMNHAAMSAMQQHSASETGNPLVDMQTMAPRANLADPGIGLRNNGRRVLTYADLRSPYPDPDGRAPSRDIELHLTGHMERFAWSFDGVKFSDAEPLRLTYGERVRITLVNDTMMTHPIHLHGMWSDLEDEHGQFLVRKHTVDIPPGSRRSYRVTADALGRWAYHCHLLYHMETGMFREVRVDE
;
A
#
# COMPACT_ATOMS: atom_id res chain seq x y z
N MET A 1 -21.30 4.27 -69.79
CA MET A 1 -19.98 4.50 -70.42
C MET A 1 -18.98 4.85 -69.34
N LEU A 2 -17.90 4.07 -69.26
CA LEU A 2 -16.74 4.30 -68.40
C LEU A 2 -15.96 5.56 -68.80
N ARG A 3 -15.32 6.25 -67.83
CA ARG A 3 -13.84 6.38 -67.77
C ARG A 3 -13.37 7.07 -66.46
N THR A 4 -12.45 6.38 -65.80
CA THR A 4 -11.57 6.75 -64.67
C THR A 4 -10.74 8.03 -64.90
N PRO A 5 -10.50 8.87 -63.88
CA PRO A 5 -9.43 9.87 -63.91
C PRO A 5 -8.07 9.22 -63.64
N THR A 6 -7.05 9.71 -64.35
CA THR A 6 -5.70 9.13 -64.47
C THR A 6 -4.73 9.63 -63.39
N ARG A 7 -3.67 8.83 -63.17
CA ARG A 7 -2.58 8.89 -62.16
C ARG A 7 -1.78 10.21 -62.01
N ARG A 8 -2.17 11.33 -62.62
CA ARG A 8 -1.34 12.57 -62.64
C ARG A 8 -1.77 13.69 -61.68
N THR A 9 -2.89 13.56 -60.98
CA THR A 9 -3.33 14.58 -60.00
C THR A 9 -2.99 14.20 -58.54
N PHE A 10 -2.54 12.97 -58.29
CA PHE A 10 -2.17 12.50 -56.94
C PHE A 10 -0.74 12.91 -56.52
N VAL A 11 0.15 13.24 -57.47
CA VAL A 11 1.59 13.43 -57.19
C VAL A 11 1.94 14.88 -56.77
N LYS A 12 1.02 15.85 -56.85
CA LYS A 12 1.30 17.23 -56.42
C LYS A 12 0.93 17.54 -54.95
N GLY A 13 0.22 16.65 -54.26
CA GLY A 13 -0.12 16.80 -52.85
C GLY A 13 0.89 16.18 -51.87
N LEU A 14 1.81 15.33 -52.35
CA LEU A 14 2.76 14.62 -51.49
C LEU A 14 4.05 15.40 -51.20
N GLY A 15 4.28 16.53 -51.86
CA GLY A 15 5.55 17.27 -51.81
C GLY A 15 5.71 18.24 -50.64
N ALA A 16 4.66 18.49 -49.84
CA ALA A 16 4.70 19.47 -48.75
C ALA A 16 4.65 18.83 -47.34
N ALA A 17 4.49 17.51 -47.23
CA ALA A 17 4.41 16.81 -45.94
C ALA A 17 5.74 16.21 -45.47
N THR A 18 6.77 16.17 -46.33
CA THR A 18 8.03 15.47 -46.05
C THR A 18 9.17 16.34 -45.50
N THR A 19 8.97 17.65 -45.32
CA THR A 19 10.03 18.56 -44.83
C THR A 19 9.89 18.98 -43.36
N LEU A 20 8.85 18.53 -42.64
CA LEU A 20 8.74 18.77 -41.19
C LEU A 20 9.35 17.65 -40.31
N ALA A 21 9.81 16.55 -40.91
CA ALA A 21 10.50 15.48 -40.18
C ALA A 21 11.98 15.78 -39.86
N GLY A 22 12.53 16.91 -40.34
CA GLY A 22 13.96 17.28 -40.20
C GLY A 22 14.28 18.27 -39.09
N LEU A 23 13.28 18.79 -38.37
CA LEU A 23 13.46 19.59 -37.16
C LEU A 23 13.05 18.69 -35.99
N GLY A 24 14.00 18.26 -35.15
CA GLY A 24 13.82 17.32 -34.04
C GLY A 24 12.83 17.77 -32.94
N LEU A 25 11.57 17.94 -33.31
CA LEU A 25 10.44 18.40 -32.49
C LEU A 25 9.48 17.26 -32.13
N TRP A 26 9.73 16.04 -32.61
CA TRP A 26 9.09 14.85 -32.04
C TRP A 26 9.91 14.39 -30.85
N ARG A 27 9.62 14.97 -29.69
CA ARG A 27 9.96 14.32 -28.42
C ARG A 27 9.22 12.98 -28.41
N PRO A 28 9.90 11.84 -28.22
CA PRO A 28 9.18 10.59 -28.02
C PRO A 28 8.21 10.81 -26.84
N LEU A 29 6.94 10.47 -27.04
CA LEU A 29 6.03 10.27 -25.91
C LEU A 29 6.72 9.24 -25.03
N ALA A 30 6.97 9.57 -23.77
CA ALA A 30 7.49 8.58 -22.84
C ALA A 30 6.42 7.48 -22.71
N GLN A 31 6.67 6.34 -23.35
CA GLN A 31 6.27 5.06 -22.78
C GLN A 31 6.99 4.96 -21.43
N ALA A 32 6.41 4.30 -20.43
CA ALA A 32 7.07 4.08 -19.14
C ALA A 32 8.51 3.61 -19.40
N ALA A 33 9.45 4.53 -19.23
CA ALA A 33 10.84 4.31 -19.57
C ALA A 33 11.43 3.55 -18.39
N GLU A 34 12.05 2.40 -18.64
CA GLU A 34 12.93 1.79 -17.64
C GLU A 34 13.95 2.85 -17.22
N GLY A 35 13.78 3.39 -16.02
CA GLY A 35 14.74 4.32 -15.43
C GLY A 35 16.09 3.62 -15.31
N GLN A 36 17.19 4.32 -15.59
CA GLN A 36 18.51 3.75 -15.35
C GLN A 36 18.70 3.51 -13.85
N ASP A 37 19.11 2.31 -13.46
CA ASP A 37 19.58 2.02 -12.11
C ASP A 37 20.67 3.02 -11.72
N LEU A 38 20.50 3.66 -10.55
CA LEU A 38 21.49 4.56 -9.98
C LEU A 38 22.21 3.83 -8.85
N ALA A 39 23.48 3.50 -9.06
CA ALA A 39 24.35 2.85 -8.07
C ALA A 39 25.48 3.76 -7.57
N GLY A 40 25.94 3.53 -6.34
CA GLY A 40 27.02 4.29 -5.70
C GLY A 40 26.58 5.07 -4.45
N GLN A 41 27.32 6.13 -4.12
CA GLN A 41 27.10 6.94 -2.92
C GLN A 41 26.66 8.38 -3.22
N HIS A 42 26.83 8.84 -4.46
CA HIS A 42 26.57 10.22 -4.87
C HIS A 42 25.56 10.25 -6.00
N PHE A 43 24.42 10.89 -5.77
CA PHE A 43 23.32 10.88 -6.71
C PHE A 43 22.69 12.25 -6.87
N GLU A 44 22.09 12.45 -8.04
CA GLU A 44 21.18 13.55 -8.27
C GLU A 44 19.85 13.02 -8.77
N LEU A 45 18.79 13.42 -8.09
CA LEU A 45 17.42 13.26 -8.54
C LEU A 45 16.87 14.65 -8.88
N PHE A 46 16.07 14.73 -9.93
CA PHE A 46 15.21 15.89 -10.14
C PHE A 46 13.77 15.44 -10.31
N ILE A 47 12.88 16.17 -9.66
CA ILE A 47 11.43 15.94 -9.73
C ILE A 47 10.89 16.95 -10.74
N GLY A 48 10.21 16.46 -11.76
CA GLY A 48 9.69 17.26 -12.86
C GLY A 48 8.39 16.72 -13.41
N GLN A 49 7.95 17.30 -14.53
CA GLN A 49 6.77 16.86 -15.26
C GLN A 49 7.18 16.21 -16.57
N THR A 50 6.57 15.09 -16.92
CA THR A 50 6.80 14.40 -18.21
C THR A 50 5.48 13.91 -18.81
N PRO A 51 5.25 14.10 -20.12
CA PRO A 51 4.11 13.50 -20.80
C PRO A 51 4.23 11.96 -20.82
N VAL A 52 3.20 11.27 -20.36
CA VAL A 52 3.08 9.81 -20.35
C VAL A 52 1.81 9.37 -21.09
N ASN A 53 1.77 8.11 -21.50
CA ASN A 53 0.57 7.52 -22.13
C ASN A 53 0.36 6.07 -21.66
N ILE A 54 -0.08 5.90 -20.41
CA ILE A 54 -0.26 4.60 -19.75
C ILE A 54 -1.57 3.92 -20.21
N THR A 55 -2.65 4.69 -20.33
CA THR A 55 -4.01 4.19 -20.59
C THR A 55 -4.44 4.30 -22.05
N GLY A 56 -3.55 4.75 -22.94
CA GLY A 56 -3.88 5.18 -24.30
C GLY A 56 -4.36 6.63 -24.40
N ARG A 57 -4.47 7.35 -23.27
CA ARG A 57 -4.72 8.79 -23.23
C ARG A 57 -3.47 9.54 -22.74
N PRO A 58 -2.93 10.49 -23.52
CA PRO A 58 -1.81 11.32 -23.07
C PRO A 58 -2.15 12.09 -21.80
N ARG A 59 -1.27 12.01 -20.80
CA ARG A 59 -1.35 12.71 -19.52
C ARG A 59 0.02 13.27 -19.15
N THR A 60 0.05 14.18 -18.18
CA THR A 60 1.29 14.66 -17.58
C THR A 60 1.45 13.99 -16.23
N ALA A 61 2.51 13.21 -16.06
CA ALA A 61 2.89 12.67 -14.76
C ALA A 61 3.95 13.56 -14.10
N LEU A 62 4.03 13.48 -12.78
CA LEU A 62 5.27 13.82 -12.08
C LEU A 62 6.26 12.68 -12.25
N THR A 63 7.53 13.00 -12.43
CA THR A 63 8.57 12.01 -12.67
C THR A 63 9.85 12.35 -11.92
N LEU A 64 10.61 11.31 -11.59
CA LEU A 64 11.96 11.40 -11.07
C LEU A 64 12.91 11.07 -12.22
N ASN A 65 13.84 11.97 -12.53
CA ASN A 65 14.78 11.80 -13.66
C ASN A 65 14.10 11.48 -15.01
N ASN A 66 12.88 12.01 -15.23
CA ASN A 66 12.02 11.74 -16.39
C ASN A 66 11.51 10.29 -16.52
N SER A 67 11.56 9.47 -15.45
CA SER A 67 10.99 8.13 -15.44
C SER A 67 9.81 8.02 -14.46
N LEU A 68 8.93 7.06 -14.75
CA LEU A 68 7.82 6.62 -13.90
C LEU A 68 7.75 5.09 -13.99
N PRO A 69 8.08 4.33 -12.93
CA PRO A 69 8.56 4.80 -11.63
C PRO A 69 9.90 5.54 -11.74
N GLY A 70 10.29 6.24 -10.67
CA GLY A 70 11.62 6.82 -10.55
C GLY A 70 12.73 5.75 -10.65
N PRO A 71 13.99 6.18 -10.86
CA PRO A 71 15.13 5.27 -10.95
C PRO A 71 15.22 4.30 -9.76
N LEU A 72 15.59 3.05 -10.01
CA LEU A 72 15.97 2.13 -8.93
C LEU A 72 17.28 2.62 -8.32
N LEU A 73 17.26 2.88 -7.01
CA LEU A 73 18.46 3.25 -6.25
C LEU A 73 19.10 1.98 -5.70
N ARG A 74 20.35 1.73 -6.09
CA ARG A 74 21.15 0.60 -5.58
C ARG A 74 22.23 1.12 -4.65
N TRP A 75 22.08 0.78 -3.38
CA TRP A 75 23.02 1.17 -2.34
C TRP A 75 23.64 -0.04 -1.67
N ARG A 76 24.59 0.21 -0.77
CA ARG A 76 25.24 -0.82 0.03
C ARG A 76 25.20 -0.45 1.50
N GLU A 77 24.87 -1.43 2.34
CA GLU A 77 24.88 -1.27 3.79
C GLU A 77 26.25 -0.78 4.30
N GLY A 78 26.22 0.20 5.21
CA GLY A 78 27.40 0.84 5.79
C GLY A 78 27.90 2.05 5.00
N ASP A 79 27.47 2.25 3.76
CA ASP A 79 27.83 3.43 2.98
C ASP A 79 27.09 4.67 3.47
N THR A 80 27.75 5.84 3.36
CA THR A 80 27.10 7.14 3.49
C THR A 80 26.60 7.59 2.12
N VAL A 81 25.28 7.68 1.97
CA VAL A 81 24.65 8.20 0.75
C VAL A 81 24.57 9.72 0.84
N THR A 82 24.93 10.39 -0.25
CA THR A 82 24.82 11.83 -0.46
C THR A 82 24.00 12.07 -1.73
N LEU A 83 22.76 12.53 -1.59
CA LEU A 83 21.80 12.62 -2.68
C LEU A 83 21.20 14.02 -2.74
N ARG A 84 21.36 14.69 -3.88
CA ARG A 84 20.73 15.99 -4.13
C ARG A 84 19.41 15.79 -4.86
N VAL A 85 18.31 16.25 -4.28
CA VAL A 85 17.00 16.31 -4.95
C VAL A 85 16.74 17.73 -5.40
N ARG A 86 16.52 17.93 -6.70
CA ARG A 86 16.16 19.25 -7.27
C ARG A 86 14.68 19.30 -7.63
N ASN A 87 14.02 20.37 -7.24
CA ASN A 87 12.62 20.60 -7.58
C ASN A 87 12.50 21.41 -8.87
N ARG A 88 11.94 20.80 -9.93
CA ARG A 88 11.60 21.48 -11.19
C ARG A 88 10.10 21.70 -11.37
N LEU A 89 9.32 21.48 -10.31
CA LEU A 89 7.88 21.76 -10.28
C LEU A 89 7.62 23.23 -9.95
N ALA A 90 6.36 23.65 -10.12
CA ALA A 90 5.87 24.98 -9.72
C ALA A 90 5.34 25.00 -8.28
N GLN A 91 5.48 23.90 -7.53
CA GLN A 91 5.03 23.72 -6.16
C GLN A 91 6.12 23.04 -5.33
N ASP A 92 6.05 23.14 -4.00
CA ASP A 92 6.96 22.45 -3.09
C ASP A 92 6.92 20.92 -3.31
N THR A 93 8.04 20.26 -3.04
CA THR A 93 8.16 18.79 -3.14
C THR A 93 9.04 18.25 -2.03
N SER A 94 9.11 16.93 -1.91
CA SER A 94 9.93 16.22 -0.94
C SER A 94 10.18 14.79 -1.41
N ILE A 95 11.11 14.09 -0.73
CA ILE A 95 11.28 12.65 -0.87
C ILE A 95 11.46 12.07 0.52
N HIS A 96 10.56 11.17 0.89
CA HIS A 96 10.69 10.28 2.02
C HIS A 96 11.36 8.96 1.60
N TRP A 97 12.24 8.45 2.46
CA TRP A 97 12.99 7.20 2.25
C TRP A 97 12.33 6.09 3.06
N HIS A 98 11.28 5.50 2.51
CA HIS A 98 10.37 4.60 3.21
C HIS A 98 11.09 3.41 3.86
N GLY A 99 10.95 3.32 5.18
CA GLY A 99 11.53 2.25 6.00
C GLY A 99 13.00 2.42 6.35
N ILE A 100 13.67 3.50 5.92
CA ILE A 100 15.09 3.75 6.22
C ILE A 100 15.24 4.44 7.58
N ILE A 101 16.13 3.93 8.42
CA ILE A 101 16.52 4.56 9.68
C ILE A 101 17.61 5.60 9.42
N LEU A 102 17.27 6.88 9.62
CA LEU A 102 18.09 8.04 9.28
C LEU A 102 17.92 9.15 10.33
N PRO A 103 18.71 10.24 10.31
CA PRO A 103 18.45 11.41 11.15
C PRO A 103 17.15 12.11 10.75
N ALA A 104 16.38 12.63 11.72
CA ALA A 104 15.05 13.19 11.47
C ALA A 104 15.00 14.24 10.36
N ASN A 105 15.99 15.13 10.27
CA ASN A 105 16.03 16.16 9.21
C ASN A 105 16.27 15.61 7.79
N MET A 106 16.57 14.33 7.64
CA MET A 106 16.73 13.64 6.34
C MET A 106 15.48 12.83 5.96
N ASP A 107 14.44 12.83 6.79
CA ASP A 107 13.23 12.02 6.63
C ASP A 107 12.32 12.48 5.49
N GLY A 108 12.36 13.77 5.14
CA GLY A 108 11.68 14.29 3.95
C GLY A 108 10.19 14.57 4.10
N VAL A 109 9.72 14.94 5.29
CA VAL A 109 8.31 15.29 5.57
C VAL A 109 8.19 16.81 5.84
N PRO A 110 7.66 17.60 4.88
CA PRO A 110 7.52 19.05 5.03
C PRO A 110 6.67 19.44 6.25
N GLY A 111 7.10 20.48 6.99
CA GLY A 111 6.44 20.96 8.21
C GLY A 111 6.71 20.10 9.45
N LEU A 112 7.29 18.91 9.28
CA LEU A 112 7.62 17.98 10.37
C LEU A 112 9.14 17.88 10.56
N SER A 113 9.83 17.25 9.61
CA SER A 113 11.27 16.98 9.66
C SER A 113 12.11 18.06 8.98
N PHE A 114 11.53 18.78 8.01
CA PHE A 114 12.16 19.91 7.31
C PHE A 114 11.10 20.82 6.67
N ALA A 115 11.52 21.85 5.92
CA ALA A 115 10.61 22.82 5.32
C ALA A 115 9.97 22.39 3.98
N GLY A 116 10.46 21.32 3.34
CA GLY A 116 10.15 21.02 1.94
C GLY A 116 11.20 21.62 0.98
N ILE A 117 11.15 21.19 -0.29
CA ILE A 117 12.00 21.70 -1.36
C ILE A 117 11.16 22.65 -2.21
N GLU A 118 11.42 23.96 -2.11
CA GLU A 118 10.68 24.99 -2.84
C GLU A 118 10.87 24.90 -4.38
N PRO A 119 9.99 25.50 -5.19
CA PRO A 119 10.13 25.55 -6.65
C PRO A 119 11.49 26.08 -7.11
N GLY A 120 12.22 25.29 -7.92
CA GLY A 120 13.56 25.63 -8.39
C GLY A 120 14.68 25.42 -7.37
N GLY A 121 14.34 25.07 -6.12
CA GLY A 121 15.29 24.76 -5.06
C GLY A 121 15.87 23.34 -5.14
N ASP A 122 16.79 23.05 -4.23
CA ASP A 122 17.34 21.72 -4.03
C ASP A 122 17.59 21.42 -2.54
N TYR A 123 17.60 20.14 -2.20
CA TYR A 123 17.94 19.65 -0.86
C TYR A 123 18.97 18.53 -0.95
N LEU A 124 19.96 18.58 -0.06
CA LEU A 124 21.01 17.56 0.03
C LEU A 124 20.68 16.60 1.18
N TYR A 125 20.22 15.40 0.83
CA TYR A 125 20.08 14.31 1.77
C TYR A 125 21.45 13.67 2.01
N GLN A 126 21.82 13.48 3.28
CA GLN A 126 23.05 12.79 3.64
C GLN A 126 22.85 11.95 4.91
N PHE A 127 22.96 10.62 4.76
CA PHE A 127 22.79 9.69 5.87
C PHE A 127 23.58 8.40 5.62
N THR A 128 23.88 7.67 6.70
CA THR A 128 24.58 6.38 6.63
C THR A 128 23.57 5.25 6.70
N LEU A 129 23.69 4.30 5.78
CA LEU A 129 22.82 3.13 5.72
C LEU A 129 23.21 2.12 6.79
N ARG A 130 22.29 1.85 7.72
CA ARG A 130 22.48 0.92 8.84
C ARG A 130 21.78 -0.41 8.65
N GLN A 131 21.19 -0.60 7.47
CA GLN A 131 20.32 -1.71 7.13
C GLN A 131 20.52 -2.08 5.66
N SER A 132 20.14 -3.30 5.32
CA SER A 132 20.10 -3.85 3.96
C SER A 132 18.70 -4.39 3.67
N GLY A 133 18.30 -4.49 2.41
CA GLY A 133 16.99 -5.05 2.04
C GLY A 133 16.31 -4.33 0.89
N THR A 134 15.02 -4.61 0.75
CA THR A 134 14.12 -4.01 -0.24
C THR A 134 13.31 -2.89 0.40
N TYR A 135 13.49 -1.67 -0.11
CA TYR A 135 12.82 -0.46 0.35
C TYR A 135 12.33 0.35 -0.87
N TRP A 136 11.77 1.53 -0.62
CA TRP A 136 11.28 2.41 -1.67
C TRP A 136 11.33 3.86 -1.20
N TYR A 137 11.08 4.79 -2.10
CA TYR A 137 11.00 6.22 -1.79
C TYR A 137 9.81 6.84 -2.50
N HIS A 138 9.24 7.88 -1.90
CA HIS A 138 8.08 8.57 -2.45
C HIS A 138 8.00 10.02 -1.96
N SER A 139 7.19 10.85 -2.62
CA SER A 139 6.93 12.21 -2.12
C SER A 139 6.03 12.19 -0.90
N HIS A 140 6.38 13.00 0.09
CA HIS A 140 5.54 13.32 1.25
C HIS A 140 4.95 14.74 1.13
N SER A 141 4.71 15.20 -0.10
CA SER A 141 4.15 16.53 -0.39
C SER A 141 2.81 16.42 -1.10
N GLY A 142 1.72 16.58 -0.34
CA GLY A 142 0.36 16.47 -0.84
C GLY A 142 0.14 15.15 -1.59
N LEU A 143 -0.48 15.21 -2.76
CA LEU A 143 -0.85 14.02 -3.53
C LEU A 143 0.18 13.63 -4.62
N GLN A 144 1.42 14.09 -4.48
CA GLN A 144 2.47 13.89 -5.49
C GLN A 144 2.89 12.44 -5.67
N GLU A 145 2.74 11.60 -4.64
CA GLU A 145 2.98 10.16 -4.71
C GLU A 145 2.14 9.52 -5.82
N GLN A 146 0.81 9.64 -5.76
CA GLN A 146 -0.07 9.11 -6.81
C GLN A 146 0.21 9.74 -8.18
N ALA A 147 0.62 11.01 -8.22
CA ALA A 147 0.94 11.69 -9.46
C ALA A 147 2.24 11.19 -10.13
N GLY A 148 3.04 10.37 -9.44
CA GLY A 148 4.18 9.64 -10.00
C GLY A 148 5.52 9.81 -9.28
N VAL A 149 5.56 10.47 -8.13
CA VAL A 149 6.81 10.66 -7.37
C VAL A 149 7.03 9.49 -6.42
N TYR A 150 7.49 8.36 -6.96
CA TYR A 150 7.93 7.19 -6.20
C TYR A 150 8.96 6.36 -6.98
N GLY A 151 9.74 5.52 -6.30
CA GLY A 151 10.67 4.59 -6.91
C GLY A 151 11.22 3.56 -5.91
N ALA A 152 11.97 2.58 -6.42
CA ALA A 152 12.49 1.47 -5.60
C ALA A 152 13.89 1.75 -5.03
N ILE A 153 14.20 1.14 -3.90
CA ILE A 153 15.54 1.10 -3.30
C ILE A 153 15.92 -0.35 -3.04
N VAL A 154 17.10 -0.76 -3.47
CA VAL A 154 17.73 -2.01 -3.05
C VAL A 154 19.01 -1.67 -2.32
N ILE A 155 19.11 -2.10 -1.07
CA ILE A 155 20.33 -1.95 -0.28
C ILE A 155 20.98 -3.32 -0.15
N GLU A 156 22.12 -3.49 -0.83
CA GLU A 156 22.90 -4.72 -0.76
C GLU A 156 23.52 -4.90 0.62
N PRO A 157 23.43 -6.10 1.22
CA PRO A 157 24.01 -6.35 2.52
C PRO A 157 25.54 -6.29 2.44
N ARG A 158 26.17 -5.86 3.54
CA ARG A 158 27.62 -5.81 3.62
C ARG A 158 28.22 -7.22 3.60
N GLU A 159 27.57 -8.12 4.33
CA GLU A 159 27.88 -9.54 4.39
C GLU A 159 26.97 -10.34 3.45
N PRO A 160 27.46 -11.43 2.83
CA PRO A 160 26.62 -12.26 1.96
C PRO A 160 25.40 -12.83 2.69
N GLU A 161 24.24 -12.73 2.06
CA GLU A 161 23.02 -13.34 2.56
C GLU A 161 23.05 -14.88 2.46
N PRO A 162 22.30 -15.60 3.32
CA PRO A 162 22.31 -17.07 3.34
C PRO A 162 21.61 -17.69 2.12
N HIS A 163 20.77 -16.93 1.41
CA HIS A 163 19.98 -17.41 0.28
C HIS A 163 20.79 -17.37 -1.01
N ARG A 164 20.68 -18.42 -1.82
CA ARG A 164 21.28 -18.50 -3.16
C ARG A 164 20.20 -18.36 -4.22
N TYR A 165 20.42 -17.47 -5.16
CA TYR A 165 19.58 -17.26 -6.33
C TYR A 165 20.45 -16.84 -7.51
N GLN A 166 19.97 -17.10 -8.72
CA GLN A 166 20.67 -16.78 -9.97
C GLN A 166 20.21 -15.45 -10.57
N ARG A 167 19.01 -14.98 -10.18
CA ARG A 167 18.37 -13.77 -10.68
C ARG A 167 17.73 -13.00 -9.53
N ASP A 168 17.74 -11.67 -9.63
CA ASP A 168 17.15 -10.75 -8.67
C ASP A 168 16.41 -9.67 -9.44
N HIS A 169 15.07 -9.67 -9.33
CA HIS A 169 14.19 -8.74 -10.03
C HIS A 169 13.34 -7.94 -9.04
N VAL A 170 13.21 -6.64 -9.28
CA VAL A 170 12.30 -5.76 -8.52
C VAL A 170 10.95 -5.72 -9.23
N LEU A 171 9.89 -5.94 -8.46
CA LEU A 171 8.49 -5.83 -8.87
C LEU A 171 7.83 -4.73 -8.02
N LEU A 172 7.77 -3.52 -8.56
CA LEU A 172 7.11 -2.37 -7.94
C LEU A 172 5.69 -2.24 -8.50
N PHE A 173 4.71 -2.43 -7.62
CA PHE A 173 3.30 -2.25 -7.91
C PHE A 173 2.87 -0.81 -7.60
N SER A 174 2.01 -0.25 -8.43
CA SER A 174 1.40 1.06 -8.19
C SER A 174 0.01 1.15 -8.84
N ASP A 175 -0.73 2.22 -8.53
CA ASP A 175 -1.97 2.58 -9.20
C ASP A 175 -1.83 3.91 -9.96
N TRP A 176 -2.51 3.99 -11.11
CA TRP A 176 -2.53 5.18 -11.95
C TRP A 176 -3.95 5.60 -12.27
N SER A 177 -4.21 6.90 -12.25
CA SER A 177 -5.45 7.48 -12.75
C SER A 177 -5.16 8.54 -13.80
N ASP A 178 -6.01 8.59 -14.82
CA ASP A 178 -6.04 9.70 -15.77
C ASP A 178 -6.67 10.97 -15.21
N GLN A 179 -7.30 10.89 -14.04
CA GLN A 179 -7.84 12.02 -13.29
C GLN A 179 -6.77 12.57 -12.34
N ALA A 180 -6.82 13.87 -12.07
CA ALA A 180 -5.91 14.46 -11.09
C ALA A 180 -6.22 13.93 -9.68
N PRO A 181 -5.22 13.61 -8.85
CA PRO A 181 -5.45 13.10 -7.49
C PRO A 181 -6.36 14.02 -6.64
N GLU A 182 -6.26 15.33 -6.83
CA GLU A 182 -7.10 16.30 -6.13
C GLU A 182 -8.59 16.16 -6.51
N GLN A 183 -8.88 15.78 -7.76
CA GLN A 183 -10.25 15.54 -8.23
C GLN A 183 -10.82 14.25 -7.65
N LEU A 184 -9.98 13.20 -7.57
CA LEU A 184 -10.36 11.94 -6.95
C LEU A 184 -10.69 12.16 -5.47
N MET A 185 -9.80 12.81 -4.72
CA MET A 185 -10.03 13.16 -3.31
C MET A 185 -11.27 14.03 -3.14
N ALA A 186 -11.46 15.06 -3.98
CA ALA A 186 -12.64 15.91 -3.92
C ALA A 186 -13.94 15.17 -4.22
N THR A 187 -13.89 14.10 -5.02
CA THR A 187 -15.03 13.22 -5.30
C THR A 187 -15.33 12.34 -4.09
N LEU A 188 -14.31 11.67 -3.53
CA LEU A 188 -14.43 10.85 -2.33
C LEU A 188 -15.02 11.64 -1.15
N LYS A 189 -14.57 12.89 -0.93
CA LYS A 189 -15.12 13.77 0.12
C LYS A 189 -16.57 14.20 -0.08
N LYS A 190 -17.12 14.05 -1.29
CA LYS A 190 -18.54 14.34 -1.59
C LYS A 190 -19.39 13.08 -1.58
N GLN A 191 -18.80 11.97 -2.03
CA GLN A 191 -19.43 10.68 -2.17
C GLN A 191 -18.33 9.61 -2.12
N SER A 192 -18.14 9.00 -0.95
CA SER A 192 -17.07 8.02 -0.72
C SER A 192 -17.23 6.76 -1.54
N ASP A 193 -18.47 6.31 -1.78
CA ASP A 193 -18.77 5.12 -2.57
C ASP A 193 -18.81 5.37 -4.09
N ALA A 194 -18.33 6.54 -4.57
CA ALA A 194 -18.45 6.97 -5.96
C ALA A 194 -17.80 6.01 -6.95
N TYR A 195 -16.71 5.34 -6.53
CA TYR A 195 -15.97 4.40 -7.36
C TYR A 195 -16.32 2.94 -7.06
N ASN A 196 -17.33 2.70 -6.23
CA ASN A 196 -17.82 1.36 -5.94
C ASN A 196 -18.96 0.97 -6.90
N TYR A 197 -18.60 0.23 -7.94
CA TYR A 197 -19.55 -0.33 -8.91
C TYR A 197 -20.02 -1.73 -8.54
N HIS A 198 -19.33 -2.35 -7.60
CA HIS A 198 -19.67 -3.60 -6.99
C HIS A 198 -20.70 -3.33 -5.89
N LYS A 199 -21.92 -2.90 -6.23
CA LYS A 199 -23.02 -2.72 -5.26
C LYS A 199 -23.87 -3.98 -5.15
N ARG A 200 -24.53 -4.18 -4.01
CA ARG A 200 -25.45 -5.31 -3.78
C ARG A 200 -26.76 -5.09 -4.53
N THR A 201 -27.32 -6.13 -5.13
CA THR A 201 -28.55 -6.07 -5.94
C THR A 201 -29.78 -6.63 -5.22
N VAL A 202 -30.95 -6.52 -5.85
CA VAL A 202 -32.17 -7.22 -5.40
C VAL A 202 -32.04 -8.73 -5.57
N GLY A 203 -31.32 -9.20 -6.60
CA GLY A 203 -31.01 -10.62 -6.78
C GLY A 203 -30.21 -11.14 -5.59
N ASP A 204 -29.13 -10.44 -5.22
CA ASP A 204 -28.31 -10.80 -4.07
C ASP A 204 -29.14 -10.88 -2.78
N PHE A 205 -30.14 -10.01 -2.61
CA PHE A 205 -31.02 -10.07 -1.44
C PHE A 205 -31.89 -11.34 -1.42
N ILE A 206 -32.41 -11.76 -2.58
CA ILE A 206 -33.20 -13.00 -2.68
C ILE A 206 -32.31 -14.20 -2.37
N ASP A 207 -31.09 -14.21 -2.90
CA ASP A 207 -30.10 -15.27 -2.64
C ASP A 207 -29.73 -15.30 -1.15
N ASP A 208 -29.43 -14.14 -0.54
CA ASP A 208 -29.14 -14.02 0.89
C ASP A 208 -30.29 -14.57 1.76
N VAL A 209 -31.55 -14.30 1.38
CA VAL A 209 -32.75 -14.82 2.08
C VAL A 209 -32.91 -16.33 1.90
N ALA A 210 -32.59 -16.85 0.72
CA ALA A 210 -32.64 -18.28 0.45
C ALA A 210 -31.59 -19.04 1.28
N ASP A 211 -30.39 -18.49 1.41
CA ASP A 211 -29.27 -19.11 2.11
C ASP A 211 -29.36 -18.96 3.64
N ASN A 212 -29.72 -17.77 4.14
CA ASN A 212 -29.64 -17.42 5.56
C ASN A 212 -31.01 -17.22 6.24
N GLY A 213 -32.09 -17.16 5.47
CA GLY A 213 -33.44 -16.85 5.96
C GLY A 213 -33.74 -15.35 6.07
N TRP A 214 -35.02 -14.99 6.08
CA TRP A 214 -35.47 -13.59 6.04
C TRP A 214 -35.01 -12.73 7.22
N GLY A 215 -35.14 -13.23 8.45
CA GLY A 215 -34.82 -12.48 9.67
C GLY A 215 -33.34 -12.06 9.73
N PRO A 216 -32.39 -13.02 9.67
CA PRO A 216 -30.96 -12.71 9.68
C PRO A 216 -30.54 -11.76 8.56
N THR A 217 -31.00 -11.98 7.33
CA THR A 217 -30.67 -11.13 6.19
C THR A 217 -31.14 -9.69 6.37
N VAL A 218 -32.36 -9.47 6.88
CA VAL A 218 -32.87 -8.12 7.16
C VAL A 218 -32.10 -7.47 8.31
N ALA A 219 -31.75 -8.22 9.35
CA ALA A 219 -30.96 -7.71 10.47
C ALA A 219 -29.57 -7.24 10.02
N GLU A 220 -28.87 -8.05 9.22
CA GLU A 220 -27.55 -7.70 8.67
C GLU A 220 -27.63 -6.48 7.75
N ARG A 221 -28.59 -6.44 6.82
CA ARG A 221 -28.83 -5.27 5.95
C ARG A 221 -29.08 -3.99 6.76
N THR A 222 -29.83 -4.11 7.86
CA THR A 222 -30.13 -2.99 8.76
C THR A 222 -28.88 -2.54 9.51
N ALA A 223 -28.01 -3.46 9.94
CA ALA A 223 -26.76 -3.14 10.60
C ALA A 223 -25.82 -2.34 9.67
N TRP A 224 -25.59 -2.82 8.44
CA TRP A 224 -24.84 -2.09 7.42
C TRP A 224 -25.42 -0.70 7.14
N ALA A 225 -26.74 -0.59 7.02
CA ALA A 225 -27.42 0.69 6.79
C ALA A 225 -27.27 1.66 7.96
N ARG A 226 -27.27 1.18 9.22
CA ARG A 226 -27.06 2.02 10.41
C ARG A 226 -25.64 2.56 10.48
N MET A 227 -24.65 1.76 10.10
CA MET A 227 -23.25 2.18 9.97
C MET A 227 -23.02 3.07 8.75
N ARG A 228 -24.01 3.16 7.82
CA ARG A 228 -23.94 3.92 6.56
C ARG A 228 -22.80 3.44 5.66
N MET A 229 -22.64 2.13 5.62
CA MET A 229 -21.54 1.45 4.94
C MET A 229 -22.09 0.43 3.95
N SER A 230 -21.30 0.18 2.90
CA SER A 230 -21.57 -0.87 1.93
C SER A 230 -20.63 -2.05 2.20
N PRO A 231 -21.11 -3.29 2.40
CA PRO A 231 -20.26 -4.45 2.69
C PRO A 231 -19.26 -4.78 1.58
N THR A 232 -19.34 -4.09 0.45
CA THR A 232 -18.52 -4.35 -0.73
C THR A 232 -17.69 -3.14 -1.13
N ASP A 233 -17.56 -2.17 -0.24
CA ASP A 233 -16.66 -1.04 -0.36
C ASP A 233 -15.31 -1.39 0.28
N LEU A 234 -14.53 -2.19 -0.43
CA LEU A 234 -13.24 -2.71 0.06
C LEU A 234 -12.04 -1.86 -0.37
N ALA A 235 -12.24 -0.99 -1.36
CA ALA A 235 -11.25 -0.08 -1.89
C ALA A 235 -11.96 1.22 -2.29
N ASP A 236 -11.44 2.37 -1.85
CA ASP A 236 -12.09 3.67 -2.11
C ASP A 236 -12.11 4.03 -3.60
N ILE A 237 -11.13 3.52 -4.36
CA ILE A 237 -11.05 3.71 -5.81
C ILE A 237 -10.77 2.37 -6.47
N SER A 238 -11.66 1.98 -7.38
CA SER A 238 -11.60 0.71 -8.11
C SER A 238 -10.94 0.83 -9.48
N ALA A 239 -10.76 -0.31 -10.16
CA ALA A 239 -10.27 -0.40 -11.53
C ALA A 239 -11.16 0.31 -12.58
N ALA A 240 -12.36 0.75 -12.21
CA ALA A 240 -13.16 1.62 -13.07
C ALA A 240 -12.48 2.99 -13.30
N THR A 241 -11.62 3.40 -12.38
CA THR A 241 -10.85 4.64 -12.44
C THR A 241 -9.34 4.39 -12.46
N TYR A 242 -8.87 3.37 -11.74
CA TYR A 242 -7.47 3.00 -11.71
C TYR A 242 -7.05 2.05 -12.83
N THR A 243 -5.83 2.27 -13.32
CA THR A 243 -5.04 1.28 -14.03
C THR A 243 -3.92 0.82 -13.09
N TYR A 244 -3.89 -0.46 -12.77
CA TYR A 244 -2.87 -1.03 -11.89
C TYR A 244 -1.60 -1.35 -12.67
N LEU A 245 -0.45 -0.94 -12.15
CA LEU A 245 0.82 -1.00 -12.85
C LEU A 245 1.78 -1.99 -12.18
N LEU A 246 2.61 -2.63 -12.99
CA LEU A 246 3.81 -3.33 -12.56
C LEU A 246 5.01 -2.68 -13.24
N ASN A 247 5.93 -2.12 -12.45
CA ASN A 247 7.09 -1.36 -12.93
C ASN A 247 6.69 -0.28 -13.96
N GLY A 248 5.60 0.44 -13.70
CA GLY A 248 5.07 1.51 -14.57
C GLY A 248 4.31 1.03 -15.81
N GLN A 249 4.25 -0.28 -16.06
CA GLN A 249 3.55 -0.84 -17.21
C GLN A 249 2.13 -1.24 -16.83
N PRO A 250 1.12 -0.89 -17.66
CA PRO A 250 -0.24 -1.40 -17.50
C PRO A 250 -0.28 -2.91 -17.79
N PRO A 251 -1.39 -3.61 -17.49
CA PRO A 251 -1.50 -5.05 -17.71
C PRO A 251 -1.18 -5.48 -19.15
N GLU A 252 -1.51 -4.65 -20.13
CA GLU A 252 -1.23 -4.93 -21.55
C GLU A 252 0.20 -4.57 -21.99
N GLY A 253 0.94 -3.81 -21.19
CA GLY A 253 2.37 -3.60 -21.37
C GLY A 253 3.19 -4.86 -21.01
N ASN A 254 2.66 -5.70 -20.11
CA ASN A 254 3.21 -7.01 -19.72
C ASN A 254 4.72 -6.98 -19.43
N PHE A 255 5.11 -6.30 -18.35
CA PHE A 255 6.50 -6.27 -17.87
C PHE A 255 7.09 -7.68 -17.79
N THR A 256 8.32 -7.88 -18.27
CA THR A 256 8.92 -9.22 -18.40
C THR A 256 10.20 -9.36 -17.57
N CYS A 257 10.23 -10.32 -16.65
CA CYS A 257 11.43 -10.79 -15.98
C CYS A 257 12.00 -12.00 -16.71
N LEU A 258 13.31 -12.02 -16.98
CA LEU A 258 13.95 -13.15 -17.65
C LEU A 258 14.50 -14.20 -16.67
N PHE A 259 14.41 -15.48 -17.04
CA PHE A 259 14.99 -16.61 -16.31
C PHE A 259 15.60 -17.68 -17.23
N GLN A 260 16.44 -18.55 -16.67
CA GLN A 260 16.89 -19.81 -17.27
C GLN A 260 16.25 -21.01 -16.55
N PRO A 261 15.92 -22.11 -17.25
CA PRO A 261 15.35 -23.30 -16.60
C PRO A 261 16.21 -23.77 -15.42
N GLY A 262 15.56 -24.01 -14.27
CA GLY A 262 16.23 -24.40 -13.03
C GLY A 262 16.75 -23.23 -12.18
N ASP A 263 16.62 -21.98 -12.62
CA ASP A 263 16.94 -20.82 -11.80
C ASP A 263 16.07 -20.78 -10.53
N THR A 264 16.69 -20.51 -9.38
CA THR A 264 16.02 -19.86 -8.26
C THR A 264 16.10 -18.36 -8.50
N VAL A 265 14.94 -17.72 -8.56
CA VAL A 265 14.77 -16.28 -8.82
C VAL A 265 14.29 -15.60 -7.55
N ARG A 266 14.97 -14.54 -7.11
CA ARG A 266 14.47 -13.61 -6.10
C ARG A 266 13.59 -12.56 -6.78
N LEU A 267 12.38 -12.39 -6.26
CA LEU A 267 11.48 -11.31 -6.63
C LEU A 267 11.29 -10.40 -5.42
N ARG A 268 11.62 -9.13 -5.58
CA ARG A 268 11.48 -8.07 -4.57
C ARG A 268 10.17 -7.33 -4.81
N LEU A 269 9.16 -7.66 -4.05
CA LEU A 269 7.81 -7.12 -4.16
C LEU A 269 7.73 -5.83 -3.36
N ILE A 270 7.31 -4.73 -4.00
CA ILE A 270 7.11 -3.42 -3.38
C ILE A 270 5.72 -2.95 -3.75
N ASN A 271 4.87 -2.63 -2.78
CA ASN A 271 3.62 -1.96 -3.05
C ASN A 271 3.75 -0.44 -2.81
N ALA A 272 3.97 0.30 -3.89
CA ALA A 272 4.12 1.76 -3.92
C ALA A 272 2.84 2.45 -4.45
N SER A 273 1.68 1.82 -4.25
CA SER A 273 0.39 2.34 -4.66
C SER A 273 -0.09 3.44 -3.72
N ALA A 274 -0.93 4.34 -4.22
CA ALA A 274 -1.54 5.33 -3.34
C ALA A 274 -2.64 4.72 -2.46
N MET A 275 -3.39 3.74 -3.00
CA MET A 275 -4.57 3.18 -2.31
C MET A 275 -4.73 1.66 -2.44
N THR A 276 -4.02 1.03 -3.37
CA THR A 276 -4.35 -0.34 -3.79
C THR A 276 -3.59 -1.42 -3.02
N TYR A 277 -4.34 -2.33 -2.40
CA TYR A 277 -3.83 -3.61 -1.91
C TYR A 277 -3.78 -4.64 -3.04
N PHE A 278 -2.71 -5.42 -3.11
CA PHE A 278 -2.55 -6.46 -4.11
C PHE A 278 -2.44 -7.85 -3.51
N ASP A 279 -3.18 -8.80 -4.08
CA ASP A 279 -3.03 -10.23 -3.81
C ASP A 279 -2.18 -10.84 -4.93
N PHE A 280 -0.93 -11.15 -4.60
CA PHE A 280 0.10 -11.59 -5.54
C PHE A 280 0.27 -13.11 -5.53
N ARG A 281 0.29 -13.69 -6.73
CA ARG A 281 0.58 -15.11 -6.96
C ARG A 281 1.24 -15.34 -8.32
N ILE A 282 1.89 -16.49 -8.46
CA ILE A 282 2.44 -16.97 -9.73
C ILE A 282 1.87 -18.37 -9.99
N PRO A 283 0.83 -18.52 -10.83
CA PRO A 283 0.22 -19.82 -11.09
C PRO A 283 1.26 -20.87 -11.48
N GLY A 284 1.30 -21.96 -10.70
CA GLY A 284 2.23 -23.07 -10.91
C GLY A 284 3.57 -22.96 -10.18
N LEU A 285 3.84 -21.88 -9.43
CA LEU A 285 5.03 -21.73 -8.60
C LEU A 285 4.67 -21.38 -7.16
N ALA A 286 5.31 -22.05 -6.20
CA ALA A 286 5.27 -21.64 -4.79
C ALA A 286 6.20 -20.45 -4.55
N LEU A 287 5.77 -19.56 -3.65
CA LEU A 287 6.50 -18.37 -3.20
C LEU A 287 7.14 -18.69 -1.85
N THR A 288 8.47 -18.71 -1.77
CA THR A 288 9.16 -18.84 -0.49
C THR A 288 9.54 -17.45 0.01
N VAL A 289 8.76 -16.92 0.94
CA VAL A 289 8.99 -15.60 1.57
C VAL A 289 10.23 -15.68 2.44
N ILE A 290 11.21 -14.80 2.18
CA ILE A 290 12.51 -14.76 2.89
C ILE A 290 12.79 -13.42 3.55
N ALA A 291 12.08 -12.36 3.18
CA ALA A 291 12.15 -11.06 3.85
C ALA A 291 10.78 -10.37 3.84
N ALA A 292 10.56 -9.52 4.85
CA ALA A 292 9.44 -8.60 4.96
C ALA A 292 9.97 -7.25 5.47
N ASP A 293 9.53 -6.14 4.86
CA ASP A 293 9.90 -4.78 5.24
C ASP A 293 11.44 -4.56 5.28
N GLY A 294 12.11 -5.15 4.30
CA GLY A 294 13.57 -5.15 4.15
C GLY A 294 14.34 -6.08 5.10
N LEU A 295 13.68 -6.69 6.10
CA LEU A 295 14.34 -7.53 7.10
C LEU A 295 14.15 -9.02 6.80
N PRO A 296 15.15 -9.88 7.07
CA PRO A 296 15.03 -11.31 6.85
C PRO A 296 13.97 -11.92 7.78
N VAL A 297 13.27 -12.92 7.28
CA VAL A 297 12.34 -13.76 8.04
C VAL A 297 12.74 -15.23 7.92
N THR A 298 12.28 -16.05 8.86
CA THR A 298 12.34 -17.51 8.72
C THR A 298 11.56 -17.88 7.46
N PRO A 299 12.16 -18.62 6.50
CA PRO A 299 11.51 -18.88 5.22
C PRO A 299 10.16 -19.58 5.36
N VAL A 300 9.13 -19.05 4.69
CA VAL A 300 7.79 -19.67 4.63
C VAL A 300 7.36 -19.82 3.18
N SER A 301 7.00 -21.04 2.78
CA SER A 301 6.46 -21.32 1.46
C SER A 301 4.93 -21.18 1.45
N VAL A 302 4.42 -20.37 0.51
CA VAL A 302 2.99 -20.06 0.30
C VAL A 302 2.69 -20.07 -1.20
N ASP A 303 1.41 -20.05 -1.56
CA ASP A 303 0.94 -19.94 -2.96
C ASP A 303 0.57 -18.49 -3.33
N GLU A 304 0.21 -17.68 -2.34
CA GLU A 304 -0.28 -16.31 -2.50
C GLU A 304 0.04 -15.47 -1.26
N LEU A 305 0.23 -14.17 -1.43
CA LEU A 305 0.29 -13.23 -0.32
C LEU A 305 -0.43 -11.92 -0.67
N ARG A 306 -1.07 -11.31 0.33
CA ARG A 306 -1.52 -9.92 0.26
C ARG A 306 -0.35 -9.00 0.59
N ILE A 307 -0.17 -7.97 -0.22
CA ILE A 307 0.81 -6.92 -0.01
C ILE A 307 0.03 -5.64 0.29
N ALA A 308 0.05 -5.20 1.55
CA ALA A 308 -0.54 -3.93 1.91
C ALA A 308 0.22 -2.77 1.29
N VAL A 309 -0.42 -1.60 1.17
CA VAL A 309 0.28 -0.40 0.69
C VAL A 309 1.48 -0.14 1.61
N ALA A 310 2.63 0.13 0.99
CA ALA A 310 3.91 0.36 1.65
C ALA A 310 4.60 -0.84 2.31
N GLU A 311 4.08 -2.05 2.15
CA GLU A 311 4.83 -3.26 2.51
C GLU A 311 5.81 -3.66 1.40
N THR A 312 6.91 -4.28 1.82
CA THR A 312 7.82 -4.96 0.91
C THR A 312 8.00 -6.41 1.33
N TYR A 313 8.14 -7.31 0.35
CA TYR A 313 8.43 -8.71 0.58
C TYR A 313 9.46 -9.21 -0.43
N ASP A 314 10.39 -10.04 0.00
CA ASP A 314 11.24 -10.77 -0.93
C ASP A 314 10.83 -12.24 -0.94
N VAL A 315 10.61 -12.78 -2.14
CA VAL A 315 10.25 -14.18 -2.33
C VAL A 315 11.24 -14.86 -3.26
N LEU A 316 11.56 -16.12 -2.95
CA LEU A 316 12.28 -17.02 -3.84
C LEU A 316 11.28 -17.91 -4.57
N VAL A 317 11.47 -18.04 -5.88
CA VAL A 317 10.72 -18.96 -6.73
C VAL A 317 11.68 -19.82 -7.53
N THR A 318 11.44 -21.12 -7.58
CA THR A 318 12.25 -22.04 -8.39
C THR A 318 11.50 -22.32 -9.68
N VAL A 319 12.05 -21.85 -10.81
CA VAL A 319 11.39 -21.98 -12.11
C VAL A 319 11.66 -23.35 -12.73
N GLY A 320 10.61 -23.96 -13.29
CA GLY A 320 10.71 -25.23 -14.01
C GLY A 320 10.99 -25.03 -15.51
N ASP A 321 10.57 -26.01 -16.31
CA ASP A 321 10.79 -26.02 -17.76
C ASP A 321 9.75 -25.24 -18.57
N GLN A 322 8.71 -24.69 -17.93
CA GLN A 322 7.68 -23.92 -18.64
C GLN A 322 8.29 -22.72 -19.36
N PRO A 323 7.77 -22.31 -20.53
CA PRO A 323 8.31 -21.19 -21.28
C PRO A 323 8.13 -19.84 -20.57
N ALA A 324 7.05 -19.71 -19.79
CA ALA A 324 6.66 -18.50 -19.08
C ALA A 324 5.73 -18.83 -17.91
N TYR A 325 5.68 -17.93 -16.94
CA TYR A 325 4.76 -17.89 -15.81
C TYR A 325 4.19 -16.48 -15.65
N THR A 326 2.89 -16.35 -15.36
CA THR A 326 2.26 -15.04 -15.16
C THR A 326 2.56 -14.54 -13.75
N LEU A 327 3.16 -13.35 -13.64
CA LEU A 327 3.22 -12.59 -12.39
C LEU A 327 1.85 -11.90 -12.25
N PHE A 328 1.01 -12.34 -11.32
CA PHE A 328 -0.38 -11.87 -11.23
C PHE A 328 -0.65 -11.21 -9.88
N ALA A 329 -1.11 -9.96 -9.89
CA ALA A 329 -1.45 -9.18 -8.71
C ALA A 329 -2.84 -8.55 -8.88
N GLN A 330 -3.87 -9.15 -8.30
CA GLN A 330 -5.23 -8.59 -8.36
C GLN A 330 -5.48 -7.62 -7.21
N SER A 331 -6.33 -6.62 -7.42
CA SER A 331 -6.76 -5.73 -6.35
C SER A 331 -7.63 -6.47 -5.32
N MET A 332 -7.55 -6.06 -4.05
CA MET A 332 -8.31 -6.66 -2.94
C MET A 332 -9.83 -6.68 -3.19
N ASP A 333 -10.37 -5.67 -3.86
CA ASP A 333 -11.79 -5.53 -4.23
C ASP A 333 -12.21 -6.34 -5.47
N ARG A 334 -11.24 -7.04 -6.10
CA ARG A 334 -11.40 -7.86 -7.32
C ARG A 334 -11.89 -7.11 -8.55
N THR A 335 -11.67 -5.79 -8.62
CA THR A 335 -12.11 -4.99 -9.79
C THR A 335 -11.10 -5.00 -10.93
N GLY A 336 -9.84 -5.32 -10.67
CA GLY A 336 -8.81 -5.47 -11.71
C GLY A 336 -7.53 -6.09 -11.19
N PHE A 337 -6.47 -6.03 -12.00
CA PHE A 337 -5.16 -6.58 -11.66
C PHE A 337 -4.02 -5.85 -12.37
N ALA A 338 -2.83 -5.90 -11.79
CA ALA A 338 -1.56 -5.72 -12.48
C ALA A 338 -1.01 -7.09 -12.93
N ARG A 339 -0.27 -7.13 -14.03
CA ARG A 339 0.44 -8.35 -14.46
C ARG A 339 1.80 -8.08 -15.07
N GLY A 340 2.64 -9.10 -15.01
CA GLY A 340 3.83 -9.26 -15.82
C GLY A 340 4.05 -10.73 -16.17
N THR A 341 5.20 -11.04 -16.76
CA THR A 341 5.58 -12.40 -17.11
C THR A 341 7.00 -12.68 -16.63
N LEU A 342 7.19 -13.79 -15.92
CA LEU A 342 8.50 -14.41 -15.74
C LEU A 342 8.71 -15.37 -16.92
N ALA A 343 9.67 -15.11 -17.81
CA ALA A 343 9.81 -15.81 -19.09
C ALA A 343 11.26 -16.19 -19.43
N ARG A 344 11.43 -17.21 -20.27
CA ARG A 344 12.75 -17.59 -20.82
C ARG A 344 13.30 -16.62 -21.86
N ALA A 345 12.42 -15.83 -22.48
CA ALA A 345 12.74 -14.85 -23.50
C ALA A 345 11.67 -13.75 -23.55
N ALA A 346 12.04 -12.56 -24.01
CA ALA A 346 11.12 -11.44 -24.18
C ALA A 346 9.97 -11.80 -25.15
N GLY A 347 8.76 -11.31 -24.87
CA GLY A 347 7.57 -11.51 -25.69
C GLY A 347 6.82 -12.81 -25.46
N LEU A 348 7.36 -13.76 -24.68
CA LEU A 348 6.61 -14.92 -24.21
C LEU A 348 5.57 -14.50 -23.18
N GLN A 349 4.45 -15.22 -23.14
CA GLN A 349 3.36 -15.01 -22.18
C GLN A 349 2.83 -16.36 -21.70
N ALA A 350 2.29 -16.37 -20.47
CA ALA A 350 1.52 -17.47 -19.94
C ALA A 350 0.04 -17.06 -19.82
N PRO A 351 -0.90 -18.01 -19.65
CA PRO A 351 -2.30 -17.69 -19.42
C PRO A 351 -2.47 -16.73 -18.25
N VAL A 352 -3.29 -15.68 -18.44
CA VAL A 352 -3.65 -14.75 -17.37
C VAL A 352 -4.81 -15.35 -16.58
N PRO A 353 -4.67 -15.53 -15.25
CA PRO A 353 -5.78 -15.96 -14.42
C PRO A 353 -6.97 -15.01 -14.50
N ALA A 354 -8.19 -15.56 -14.37
CA ALA A 354 -9.34 -14.74 -14.04
C ALA A 354 -9.18 -14.19 -12.61
N PRO A 355 -9.66 -12.97 -12.33
CA PRO A 355 -9.82 -12.50 -10.96
C PRO A 355 -10.68 -13.46 -10.14
N ASP A 356 -10.37 -13.59 -8.85
CA ASP A 356 -11.18 -14.39 -7.93
C ASP A 356 -12.57 -13.76 -7.72
N PRO A 357 -13.55 -14.52 -7.19
CA PRO A 357 -14.86 -13.99 -6.84
C PRO A 357 -14.79 -12.78 -5.91
N ARG A 358 -15.70 -11.82 -6.13
CA ARG A 358 -15.83 -10.60 -5.33
C ARG A 358 -16.05 -10.95 -3.84
N PRO A 359 -15.24 -10.39 -2.93
CA PRO A 359 -15.46 -10.51 -1.50
C PRO A 359 -16.59 -9.61 -1.01
N VAL A 360 -17.18 -9.99 0.14
CA VAL A 360 -18.20 -9.24 0.87
C VAL A 360 -17.81 -9.25 2.34
N LEU A 361 -17.74 -8.08 2.98
CA LEU A 361 -17.54 -7.97 4.43
C LEU A 361 -18.77 -8.51 5.15
N SER A 362 -18.51 -9.23 6.23
CA SER A 362 -19.53 -9.68 7.19
C SER A 362 -19.48 -8.86 8.47
N MET A 363 -20.53 -8.95 9.30
CA MET A 363 -20.51 -8.37 10.65
C MET A 363 -19.41 -8.98 11.54
N ASP A 364 -18.98 -10.22 11.28
CA ASP A 364 -17.89 -10.84 12.02
C ASP A 364 -16.54 -10.17 11.69
N ASP A 365 -16.32 -9.82 10.42
CA ASP A 365 -15.15 -9.03 10.00
C ASP A 365 -15.09 -7.69 10.72
N MET A 366 -16.25 -7.11 11.02
CA MET A 366 -16.36 -5.85 11.74
C MET A 366 -16.17 -5.96 13.26
N GLY A 367 -15.95 -7.17 13.80
CA GLY A 367 -15.88 -7.42 15.24
C GLY A 367 -17.25 -7.36 15.92
N HIS A 368 -18.34 -7.62 15.18
CA HIS A 368 -19.72 -7.66 15.67
C HIS A 368 -20.37 -9.06 15.60
N GLY A 369 -19.65 -10.10 15.18
CA GLY A 369 -20.20 -11.44 14.90
C GLY A 369 -20.92 -12.12 16.08
N GLY A 370 -20.55 -11.81 17.32
CA GLY A 370 -21.17 -12.36 18.54
C GLY A 370 -22.49 -11.70 18.97
N MET A 371 -22.98 -10.68 18.24
CA MET A 371 -24.14 -9.87 18.65
C MET A 371 -25.46 -10.26 17.95
N ALA A 372 -25.46 -11.32 17.13
CA ALA A 372 -26.67 -11.78 16.43
C ALA A 372 -27.84 -12.12 17.39
N ASP A 373 -27.53 -12.57 18.61
CA ASP A 373 -28.52 -12.88 19.65
C ASP A 373 -29.04 -11.64 20.42
N MET A 374 -28.51 -10.44 20.14
CA MET A 374 -28.84 -9.20 20.86
C MET A 374 -29.67 -8.20 20.03
N ALA A 375 -30.00 -8.54 18.78
CA ALA A 375 -30.64 -7.66 17.78
C ALA A 375 -32.11 -7.27 18.06
N GLY A 376 -32.58 -7.36 19.31
CA GLY A 376 -33.95 -7.05 19.71
C GLY A 376 -34.12 -6.35 21.07
N MET A 377 -33.04 -5.96 21.75
CA MET A 377 -33.15 -5.32 23.07
C MET A 377 -33.07 -3.80 22.98
N ASP A 378 -34.09 -3.12 23.51
CA ASP A 378 -34.14 -1.67 23.72
C ASP A 378 -33.08 -1.27 24.77
N HIS A 379 -32.15 -0.40 24.37
CA HIS A 379 -31.03 0.05 25.20
C HIS A 379 -31.44 1.03 26.32
N SER A 380 -32.73 1.36 26.45
CA SER A 380 -33.19 2.40 27.39
C SER A 380 -33.46 1.93 28.82
N ASN A 381 -33.50 0.62 29.13
CA ASN A 381 -33.70 0.15 30.52
C ASN A 381 -33.36 -1.34 30.75
N LEU A 382 -32.21 -1.66 31.35
CA LEU A 382 -32.01 -2.94 32.07
C LEU A 382 -31.07 -2.78 33.28
N PRO A 383 -31.56 -2.97 34.53
CA PRO A 383 -30.71 -3.31 35.67
C PRO A 383 -30.40 -4.82 35.62
N GLY A 384 -29.12 -5.20 35.47
CA GLY A 384 -28.69 -6.60 35.60
C GLY A 384 -27.83 -7.17 34.48
N MET A 385 -27.04 -6.36 33.76
CA MET A 385 -25.98 -6.91 32.90
C MET A 385 -24.91 -7.59 33.76
N ASN A 386 -24.58 -8.83 33.42
CA ASN A 386 -23.52 -9.61 34.07
C ASN A 386 -22.18 -8.88 33.84
N HIS A 387 -21.57 -8.33 34.91
CA HIS A 387 -20.37 -7.48 34.84
C HIS A 387 -19.19 -8.11 34.08
N ALA A 388 -19.14 -9.44 33.97
CA ALA A 388 -18.11 -10.15 33.21
C ALA A 388 -18.22 -9.97 31.68
N ALA A 389 -19.43 -9.84 31.13
CA ALA A 389 -19.63 -9.63 29.69
C ALA A 389 -19.29 -8.20 29.25
N MET A 390 -19.54 -7.21 30.12
CA MET A 390 -19.17 -5.80 29.89
C MET A 390 -17.66 -5.56 29.98
N SER A 391 -16.93 -6.38 30.75
CA SER A 391 -15.46 -6.29 30.87
C SER A 391 -14.72 -6.83 29.65
N ALA A 392 -15.40 -7.54 28.74
CA ALA A 392 -14.82 -8.11 27.52
C ALA A 392 -15.03 -7.22 26.27
N MET A 393 -15.79 -6.12 26.40
CA MET A 393 -16.05 -5.19 25.31
C MET A 393 -14.90 -4.19 25.19
N GLN A 394 -14.55 -3.85 23.94
CA GLN A 394 -13.55 -2.82 23.66
C GLN A 394 -13.99 -1.50 24.29
N GLN A 395 -13.03 -0.83 24.94
CA GLN A 395 -13.25 0.51 25.46
C GLN A 395 -12.93 1.51 24.37
N HIS A 396 -13.76 2.53 24.25
CA HIS A 396 -13.58 3.60 23.29
C HIS A 396 -13.30 4.91 24.02
N SER A 397 -12.50 5.76 23.39
CA SER A 397 -12.21 7.07 23.95
C SER A 397 -13.47 7.95 24.02
N ALA A 398 -13.49 8.88 24.98
CA ALA A 398 -14.60 9.84 25.09
C ALA A 398 -14.72 10.72 23.85
N SER A 399 -13.63 10.94 23.10
CA SER A 399 -13.61 11.70 21.85
C SER A 399 -14.31 11.00 20.70
N GLU A 400 -14.54 9.70 20.75
CA GLU A 400 -15.28 8.97 19.71
C GLU A 400 -16.80 9.00 19.91
N THR A 401 -17.25 9.12 21.16
CA THR A 401 -18.68 9.00 21.50
C THR A 401 -19.47 10.20 20.98
N GLY A 402 -20.45 9.94 20.09
CA GLY A 402 -21.28 10.98 19.48
C GLY A 402 -20.50 11.92 18.55
N ASN A 403 -19.31 11.51 18.11
CA ASN A 403 -18.46 12.31 17.25
C ASN A 403 -18.99 12.26 15.80
N PRO A 404 -19.25 13.41 15.15
CA PRO A 404 -19.75 13.45 13.78
C PRO A 404 -18.70 13.06 12.71
N LEU A 405 -17.52 12.60 13.12
CA LEU A 405 -16.45 12.06 12.28
C LEU A 405 -16.13 10.60 12.59
N VAL A 406 -16.93 9.95 13.42
CA VAL A 406 -16.84 8.52 13.72
C VAL A 406 -18.21 7.90 13.45
N ASP A 407 -18.31 7.04 12.43
CA ASP A 407 -19.56 6.36 12.08
C ASP A 407 -19.61 4.90 12.51
N MET A 408 -18.50 4.36 13.03
CA MET A 408 -18.43 2.99 13.53
C MET A 408 -17.36 2.82 14.63
N GLN A 409 -17.57 1.80 15.47
CA GLN A 409 -16.72 1.37 16.58
C GLN A 409 -16.76 -0.15 16.69
N THR A 410 -15.61 -0.82 16.73
CA THR A 410 -15.58 -2.27 16.86
C THR A 410 -15.80 -2.68 18.32
N MET A 411 -16.70 -3.62 18.57
CA MET A 411 -17.06 -3.98 19.96
C MET A 411 -16.17 -5.07 20.55
N ALA A 412 -15.66 -5.96 19.70
CA ALA A 412 -14.89 -7.13 20.10
C ALA A 412 -13.76 -7.39 19.09
N PRO A 413 -12.73 -6.52 19.05
CA PRO A 413 -11.65 -6.65 18.09
C PRO A 413 -10.82 -7.91 18.36
N ARG A 414 -10.39 -8.55 17.28
CA ARG A 414 -9.56 -9.78 17.33
C ARG A 414 -8.18 -9.52 16.75
N ALA A 415 -7.17 -10.26 17.17
CA ALA A 415 -5.82 -10.06 16.65
C ALA A 415 -5.71 -10.48 15.18
N ASN A 416 -6.40 -11.57 14.81
CA ASN A 416 -6.52 -12.07 13.44
C ASN A 416 -5.17 -12.22 12.72
N LEU A 417 -4.10 -12.56 13.45
CA LEU A 417 -2.77 -12.70 12.86
C LEU A 417 -2.69 -13.91 11.92
N ALA A 418 -3.46 -14.96 12.19
CA ALA A 418 -3.56 -16.16 11.36
C ALA A 418 -4.68 -16.09 10.31
N ASP A 419 -5.38 -14.95 10.21
CA ASP A 419 -6.38 -14.74 9.17
C ASP A 419 -5.69 -14.26 7.89
N PRO A 420 -5.85 -14.94 6.74
CA PRO A 420 -5.32 -14.48 5.46
C PRO A 420 -6.00 -13.21 4.93
N GLY A 421 -7.12 -12.80 5.53
CA GLY A 421 -7.85 -11.60 5.19
C GLY A 421 -9.01 -11.83 4.22
N ILE A 422 -9.82 -10.78 4.06
CA ILE A 422 -11.03 -10.83 3.24
C ILE A 422 -10.74 -11.21 1.79
N GLY A 423 -11.53 -12.13 1.23
CA GLY A 423 -11.36 -12.62 -0.15
C GLY A 423 -10.23 -13.63 -0.34
N LEU A 424 -9.54 -14.02 0.74
CA LEU A 424 -8.44 -15.00 0.72
C LEU A 424 -8.74 -16.24 1.57
N ARG A 425 -9.77 -16.20 2.41
CA ARG A 425 -10.25 -17.36 3.17
C ARG A 425 -10.85 -18.41 2.24
N ASN A 426 -10.53 -19.68 2.48
CA ASN A 426 -11.09 -20.84 1.77
C ASN A 426 -10.96 -20.78 0.23
N ASN A 427 -9.96 -20.08 -0.31
CA ASN A 427 -9.75 -19.91 -1.76
C ASN A 427 -8.96 -21.08 -2.42
N GLY A 428 -8.68 -22.13 -1.65
CA GLY A 428 -7.94 -23.32 -2.10
C GLY A 428 -6.41 -23.16 -2.19
N ARG A 429 -5.86 -22.05 -1.69
CA ARG A 429 -4.42 -21.74 -1.71
C ARG A 429 -3.87 -21.55 -0.29
N ARG A 430 -2.59 -21.83 -0.09
CA ARG A 430 -1.88 -21.43 1.14
C ARG A 430 -1.54 -19.95 1.02
N VAL A 431 -2.19 -19.11 1.82
CA VAL A 431 -1.97 -17.67 1.82
C VAL A 431 -1.07 -17.28 2.99
N LEU A 432 -0.11 -16.38 2.76
CA LEU A 432 0.73 -15.82 3.83
C LEU A 432 -0.13 -15.06 4.84
N THR A 433 0.10 -15.33 6.13
CA THR A 433 -0.50 -14.59 7.24
C THR A 433 0.59 -13.96 8.11
N TYR A 434 0.25 -12.96 8.92
CA TYR A 434 1.22 -12.38 9.86
C TYR A 434 1.68 -13.40 10.91
N ALA A 435 0.84 -14.38 11.25
CA ALA A 435 1.20 -15.49 12.13
C ALA A 435 2.25 -16.43 11.54
N ASP A 436 2.49 -16.41 10.23
CA ASP A 436 3.58 -17.17 9.60
C ASP A 436 4.94 -16.45 9.72
N LEU A 437 4.94 -15.12 9.84
CA LEU A 437 6.18 -14.32 9.79
C LEU A 437 6.93 -14.39 11.12
N ARG A 438 8.20 -14.81 11.07
CA ARG A 438 9.10 -14.82 12.24
C ARG A 438 10.45 -14.23 11.88
N SER A 439 10.92 -13.24 12.64
CA SER A 439 12.32 -12.80 12.55
C SER A 439 13.26 -13.97 12.92
N PRO A 440 14.41 -14.14 12.24
CA PRO A 440 15.37 -15.22 12.55
C PRO A 440 16.23 -14.93 13.79
N TYR A 441 15.86 -13.91 14.56
CA TYR A 441 16.51 -13.44 15.78
C TYR A 441 15.44 -13.19 16.86
N PRO A 442 15.81 -13.29 18.16
CA PRO A 442 14.88 -12.99 19.25
C PRO A 442 14.55 -11.49 19.32
N ASP A 443 13.67 -11.09 20.25
CA ASP A 443 13.40 -9.67 20.51
C ASP A 443 14.71 -8.88 20.66
N PRO A 444 15.02 -7.97 19.72
CA PRO A 444 16.33 -7.33 19.63
C PRO A 444 16.63 -6.33 20.76
N ASP A 445 15.61 -5.82 21.45
CA ASP A 445 15.80 -4.94 22.61
C ASP A 445 15.60 -5.72 23.94
N GLY A 446 14.70 -6.71 23.96
CA GLY A 446 14.49 -7.62 25.09
C GLY A 446 13.89 -7.01 26.38
N ARG A 447 13.74 -5.68 26.47
CA ARG A 447 13.08 -5.03 27.61
C ARG A 447 11.56 -5.11 27.49
N ALA A 448 10.87 -5.23 28.62
CA ALA A 448 9.43 -5.02 28.68
C ALA A 448 9.10 -3.54 28.40
N PRO A 449 7.96 -3.24 27.76
CA PRO A 449 7.55 -1.86 27.56
C PRO A 449 7.28 -1.15 28.90
N SER A 450 7.66 0.11 29.00
CA SER A 450 7.42 0.98 30.16
C SER A 450 5.94 1.33 30.33
N ARG A 451 5.20 1.41 29.21
CA ARG A 451 3.78 1.70 29.15
C ARG A 451 3.18 1.28 27.82
N ASP A 452 1.86 1.22 27.81
CA ASP A 452 1.04 0.92 26.64
C ASP A 452 0.37 2.21 26.14
N ILE A 453 0.29 2.35 24.81
CA ILE A 453 -0.43 3.40 24.09
C ILE A 453 -1.42 2.68 23.19
N GLU A 454 -2.71 2.76 23.51
CA GLU A 454 -3.77 2.26 22.62
C GLU A 454 -4.29 3.42 21.77
N LEU A 455 -4.41 3.20 20.46
CA LEU A 455 -4.96 4.16 19.51
C LEU A 455 -6.00 3.48 18.64
N HIS A 456 -7.08 4.20 18.38
CA HIS A 456 -8.20 3.73 17.59
C HIS A 456 -8.14 4.33 16.19
N LEU A 457 -8.02 3.50 15.15
CA LEU A 457 -8.16 3.92 13.77
C LEU A 457 -9.64 4.18 13.54
N THR A 458 -10.01 5.44 13.35
CA THR A 458 -11.39 5.91 13.30
C THR A 458 -11.64 6.64 11.99
N GLY A 459 -12.90 6.72 11.59
CA GLY A 459 -13.26 7.47 10.40
C GLY A 459 -14.75 7.60 10.20
N HIS A 460 -15.09 8.31 9.15
CA HIS A 460 -16.45 8.45 8.66
C HIS A 460 -16.44 8.32 7.15
N MET A 461 -17.08 7.26 6.65
CA MET A 461 -17.16 6.92 5.24
C MET A 461 -17.86 8.01 4.44
N GLU A 462 -19.12 8.38 4.74
CA GLU A 462 -19.85 9.39 3.93
C GLU A 462 -19.15 10.75 3.86
N ARG A 463 -18.41 11.14 4.90
CA ARG A 463 -17.66 12.41 4.95
C ARG A 463 -16.23 12.28 4.44
N PHE A 464 -15.78 11.05 4.23
CA PHE A 464 -14.41 10.69 3.89
C PHE A 464 -13.40 11.42 4.79
N ALA A 465 -13.56 11.21 6.09
CA ALA A 465 -12.72 11.79 7.13
C ALA A 465 -12.12 10.67 7.97
N TRP A 466 -10.83 10.78 8.28
CA TRP A 466 -10.10 9.72 8.94
C TRP A 466 -9.23 10.30 10.06
N SER A 467 -9.00 9.52 11.11
CA SER A 467 -8.27 9.98 12.29
C SER A 467 -7.79 8.83 13.16
N PHE A 468 -6.96 9.15 14.14
CA PHE A 468 -6.82 8.32 15.34
C PHE A 468 -7.75 8.88 16.44
N ASP A 469 -8.39 8.02 17.23
CA ASP A 469 -9.21 8.34 18.42
C ASP A 469 -10.36 9.35 18.19
N GLY A 470 -10.84 9.46 16.95
CA GLY A 470 -11.81 10.47 16.52
C GLY A 470 -11.28 11.92 16.52
N VAL A 471 -9.97 12.12 16.72
CA VAL A 471 -9.33 13.44 16.82
C VAL A 471 -8.68 13.80 15.48
N LYS A 472 -9.18 14.90 14.90
CA LYS A 472 -8.61 15.52 13.69
C LYS A 472 -7.13 15.80 13.89
N PHE A 473 -6.32 15.58 12.84
CA PHE A 473 -4.89 15.84 12.91
C PHE A 473 -4.54 17.28 13.34
N SER A 474 -5.29 18.30 12.90
CA SER A 474 -5.07 19.70 13.31
C SER A 474 -5.17 19.94 14.81
N ASP A 475 -5.90 19.07 15.50
CA ASP A 475 -6.20 19.18 16.94
C ASP A 475 -5.46 18.10 17.75
N ALA A 476 -4.74 17.20 17.07
CA ALA A 476 -4.07 16.06 17.68
C ALA A 476 -2.74 16.47 18.31
N GLU A 477 -2.55 16.14 19.58
CA GLU A 477 -1.25 16.30 20.22
C GLU A 477 -0.25 15.23 19.72
N PRO A 478 1.06 15.56 19.67
CA PRO A 478 2.09 14.58 19.37
C PRO A 478 2.11 13.43 20.39
N LEU A 479 2.34 12.21 19.91
CA LEU A 479 2.70 11.08 20.74
C LEU A 479 4.15 11.29 21.22
N ARG A 480 4.29 11.72 22.48
CA ARG A 480 5.60 11.99 23.08
C ARG A 480 6.20 10.70 23.64
N LEU A 481 7.44 10.42 23.24
CA LEU A 481 8.27 9.33 23.73
C LEU A 481 9.57 9.91 24.31
N THR A 482 10.09 9.28 25.37
CA THR A 482 11.42 9.64 25.90
C THR A 482 12.49 8.84 25.16
N TYR A 483 13.62 9.44 24.81
CA TYR A 483 14.70 8.75 24.13
C TYR A 483 15.17 7.52 24.94
N GLY A 484 15.24 6.36 24.28
CA GLY A 484 15.55 5.07 24.89
C GLY A 484 14.39 4.39 25.62
N GLU A 485 13.22 5.03 25.75
CA GLU A 485 11.99 4.40 26.22
C GLU A 485 11.59 3.27 25.27
N ARG A 486 10.99 2.21 25.82
CA ARG A 486 10.33 1.18 25.03
C ARG A 486 8.84 1.19 25.35
N VAL A 487 8.00 1.42 24.36
CA VAL A 487 6.54 1.46 24.53
C VAL A 487 5.89 0.34 23.75
N ARG A 488 4.72 -0.10 24.19
CA ARG A 488 3.80 -0.88 23.35
C ARG A 488 2.80 0.07 22.73
N ILE A 489 2.62 -0.04 21.41
CA ILE A 489 1.53 0.60 20.70
C ILE A 489 0.54 -0.48 20.31
N THR A 490 -0.72 -0.29 20.67
CA THR A 490 -1.84 -1.15 20.25
C THR A 490 -2.74 -0.34 19.35
N LEU A 491 -3.00 -0.85 18.16
CA LEU A 491 -3.93 -0.27 17.21
C LEU A 491 -5.21 -1.08 17.18
N VAL A 492 -6.35 -0.41 17.30
CA VAL A 492 -7.70 -0.98 17.16
C VAL A 492 -8.35 -0.38 15.92
N ASN A 493 -8.81 -1.19 14.98
CA ASN A 493 -9.47 -0.69 13.78
C ASN A 493 -10.99 -0.64 13.94
N ASP A 494 -11.49 0.58 14.17
CA ASP A 494 -12.92 0.89 14.31
C ASP A 494 -13.60 1.15 12.96
N THR A 495 -12.92 0.90 11.84
CA THR A 495 -13.45 1.19 10.52
C THR A 495 -13.65 -0.08 9.71
N MET A 496 -14.40 0.03 8.61
CA MET A 496 -14.57 -1.04 7.62
C MET A 496 -13.42 -1.19 6.63
N MET A 497 -12.45 -0.29 6.66
CA MET A 497 -11.33 -0.28 5.73
C MET A 497 -10.11 -0.92 6.37
N THR A 498 -9.26 -1.55 5.56
CA THR A 498 -7.95 -2.04 6.02
C THR A 498 -6.96 -0.89 5.97
N HIS A 499 -6.19 -0.67 7.04
CA HIS A 499 -5.23 0.46 7.12
C HIS A 499 -3.79 -0.04 7.31
N PRO A 500 -2.87 0.24 6.39
CA PRO A 500 -1.45 0.00 6.59
C PRO A 500 -0.86 1.17 7.37
N ILE A 501 -0.51 0.96 8.63
CA ILE A 501 0.04 2.03 9.48
C ILE A 501 1.56 2.00 9.43
N HIS A 502 2.16 3.12 9.04
CA HIS A 502 3.61 3.29 8.95
C HIS A 502 4.13 4.25 10.03
N LEU A 503 5.20 3.85 10.71
CA LEU A 503 5.95 4.68 11.64
C LEU A 503 7.31 5.01 11.03
N HIS A 504 7.61 6.30 10.90
CA HIS A 504 8.91 6.76 10.41
C HIS A 504 10.00 6.62 11.48
N GLY A 505 11.25 6.47 11.03
CA GLY A 505 12.46 6.62 11.84
C GLY A 505 12.74 5.52 12.87
N MET A 506 11.79 4.64 13.14
CA MET A 506 11.87 3.59 14.15
C MET A 506 11.25 2.28 13.63
N TRP A 507 11.56 1.18 14.30
CA TRP A 507 11.00 -0.13 13.98
C TRP A 507 9.77 -0.47 14.83
N SER A 508 8.84 -1.20 14.23
CA SER A 508 7.69 -1.82 14.90
C SER A 508 7.96 -3.31 15.10
N ASP A 509 8.18 -3.71 16.35
CA ASP A 509 8.37 -5.11 16.74
C ASP A 509 6.99 -5.76 16.99
N LEU A 510 6.41 -6.36 15.95
CA LEU A 510 5.06 -6.96 15.99
C LEU A 510 4.97 -8.06 17.04
N GLU A 511 3.90 -8.04 17.82
CA GLU A 511 3.60 -9.04 18.84
C GLU A 511 2.48 -10.01 18.41
N ASP A 512 2.47 -11.20 19.00
CA ASP A 512 1.32 -12.09 18.98
C ASP A 512 0.27 -11.73 20.05
N GLU A 513 -0.81 -12.49 20.11
CA GLU A 513 -1.93 -12.31 21.06
C GLU A 513 -1.50 -12.46 22.53
N HIS A 514 -0.32 -13.03 22.78
CA HIS A 514 0.27 -13.22 24.11
C HIS A 514 1.42 -12.24 24.39
N GLY A 515 1.56 -11.21 23.54
CA GLY A 515 2.61 -10.22 23.66
C GLY A 515 4.01 -10.76 23.36
N GLN A 516 4.15 -11.87 22.63
CA GLN A 516 5.47 -12.38 22.24
C GLN A 516 5.90 -11.78 20.91
N PHE A 517 7.20 -11.45 20.79
CA PHE A 517 7.76 -10.91 19.57
C PHE A 517 7.64 -11.91 18.41
N LEU A 518 7.12 -11.44 17.27
CA LEU A 518 6.97 -12.20 16.04
C LEU A 518 7.99 -11.77 15.00
N VAL A 519 7.86 -10.54 14.50
CA VAL A 519 8.62 -10.02 13.37
C VAL A 519 8.78 -8.52 13.51
N ARG A 520 9.93 -8.01 13.11
CA ARG A 520 10.18 -6.57 13.00
C ARG A 520 9.73 -6.06 11.64
N LYS A 521 8.97 -4.98 11.62
CA LYS A 521 8.38 -4.34 10.42
C LYS A 521 8.45 -2.82 10.52
N HIS A 522 8.26 -2.13 9.40
CA HIS A 522 8.09 -0.66 9.36
C HIS A 522 6.65 -0.26 9.02
N THR A 523 5.88 -1.12 8.36
CA THR A 523 4.47 -0.91 8.03
C THR A 523 3.66 -2.07 8.60
N VAL A 524 2.64 -1.79 9.40
CA VAL A 524 1.77 -2.82 10.00
C VAL A 524 0.36 -2.64 9.46
N ASP A 525 -0.09 -3.60 8.66
CA ASP A 525 -1.47 -3.67 8.19
C ASP A 525 -2.44 -3.88 9.35
N ILE A 526 -3.63 -3.28 9.32
CA ILE A 526 -4.66 -3.44 10.36
C ILE A 526 -6.01 -3.67 9.68
N PRO A 527 -6.47 -4.93 9.54
CA PRO A 527 -7.77 -5.26 8.98
C PRO A 527 -8.96 -4.68 9.77
N PRO A 528 -10.16 -4.60 9.17
CA PRO A 528 -11.38 -4.17 9.85
C PRO A 528 -11.63 -4.99 11.11
N GLY A 529 -12.16 -4.33 12.16
CA GLY A 529 -12.55 -4.99 13.40
C GLY A 529 -11.44 -5.77 14.09
N SER A 530 -10.18 -5.44 13.80
CA SER A 530 -9.01 -6.13 14.35
C SER A 530 -8.23 -5.24 15.31
N ARG A 531 -7.40 -5.86 16.15
CA ARG A 531 -6.41 -5.17 16.97
C ARG A 531 -5.02 -5.74 16.75
N ARG A 532 -3.98 -4.92 16.64
CA ARG A 532 -2.59 -5.40 16.59
C ARG A 532 -1.71 -4.58 17.52
N SER A 533 -0.81 -5.24 18.25
CA SER A 533 0.17 -4.58 19.09
C SER A 533 1.58 -4.82 18.59
N TYR A 534 2.44 -3.82 18.81
CA TYR A 534 3.86 -3.89 18.54
C TYR A 534 4.63 -3.03 19.51
N ARG A 535 5.89 -3.37 19.74
CA ARG A 535 6.79 -2.56 20.56
C ARG A 535 7.59 -1.61 19.70
N VAL A 536 7.82 -0.42 20.23
CA VAL A 536 8.69 0.59 19.62
C VAL A 536 9.75 0.97 20.64
N THR A 537 11.00 0.91 20.22
CA THR A 537 12.11 1.49 20.98
C THR A 537 12.37 2.88 20.43
N ALA A 538 12.25 3.90 21.27
CA ALA A 538 12.41 5.30 20.87
C ALA A 538 13.91 5.66 20.75
N ASP A 539 14.59 5.11 19.74
CA ASP A 539 16.04 5.23 19.54
C ASP A 539 16.44 6.26 18.47
N ALA A 540 15.48 7.03 17.96
CA ALA A 540 15.67 8.07 16.96
C ALA A 540 15.09 9.41 17.44
N LEU A 541 15.95 10.36 17.85
CA LEU A 541 15.55 11.70 18.27
C LEU A 541 14.89 12.48 17.14
N GLY A 542 13.86 13.27 17.46
CA GLY A 542 13.23 14.20 16.53
C GLY A 542 11.72 14.02 16.39
N ARG A 543 11.19 14.54 15.28
CA ARG A 543 9.76 14.52 14.94
C ARG A 543 9.56 13.56 13.77
N TRP A 544 8.69 12.58 13.96
CA TRP A 544 8.47 11.46 13.05
C TRP A 544 7.01 11.37 12.67
N ALA A 545 6.75 11.07 11.39
CA ALA A 545 5.40 10.86 10.93
C ALA A 545 4.90 9.47 11.35
N TYR A 546 3.63 9.39 11.71
CA TYR A 546 2.96 8.15 12.05
C TYR A 546 1.55 8.15 11.49
N HIS A 547 1.32 7.37 10.43
CA HIS A 547 0.11 7.56 9.62
C HIS A 547 -0.32 6.32 8.85
N CYS A 548 -1.56 6.35 8.36
CA CYS A 548 -2.03 5.40 7.38
C CYS A 548 -1.36 5.64 6.03
N HIS A 549 -0.91 4.59 5.38
CA HIS A 549 -0.25 4.65 4.07
C HIS A 549 -1.25 4.53 2.90
N LEU A 550 -2.56 4.57 3.19
CA LEU A 550 -3.53 4.95 2.17
C LEU A 550 -3.48 6.47 2.01
N LEU A 551 -2.95 6.94 0.89
CA LEU A 551 -2.61 8.34 0.64
C LEU A 551 -3.78 9.28 0.95
N TYR A 552 -4.99 8.91 0.54
CA TYR A 552 -6.16 9.74 0.80
C TYR A 552 -6.61 9.71 2.26
N HIS A 553 -6.37 8.62 3.00
CA HIS A 553 -6.67 8.57 4.44
C HIS A 553 -5.68 9.43 5.22
N MET A 554 -4.41 9.39 4.84
CA MET A 554 -3.37 10.27 5.38
C MET A 554 -3.75 11.74 5.18
N GLU A 555 -4.00 12.15 3.92
CA GLU A 555 -4.26 13.54 3.54
C GLU A 555 -5.54 14.10 4.18
N THR A 556 -6.49 13.23 4.53
CA THR A 556 -7.75 13.62 5.16
C THR A 556 -7.80 13.40 6.67
N GLY A 557 -6.69 12.97 7.29
CA GLY A 557 -6.43 13.17 8.72
C GLY A 557 -5.96 11.97 9.53
N MET A 558 -5.81 10.77 8.96
CA MET A 558 -5.27 9.60 9.68
C MET A 558 -3.74 9.70 9.82
N PHE A 559 -3.32 10.69 10.59
CA PHE A 559 -1.94 11.10 10.81
C PHE A 559 -1.73 11.50 12.28
N ARG A 560 -0.55 11.21 12.79
CA ARG A 560 -0.02 11.65 14.08
C ARG A 560 1.45 12.06 13.93
N GLU A 561 1.86 13.03 14.73
CA GLU A 561 3.27 13.26 15.01
C GLU A 561 3.71 12.36 16.16
N VAL A 562 4.79 11.61 15.98
CA VAL A 562 5.55 11.02 17.09
C VAL A 562 6.74 11.93 17.37
N ARG A 563 6.94 12.31 18.63
CA ARG A 563 8.05 13.15 19.04
C ARG A 563 8.90 12.42 20.07
N VAL A 564 10.18 12.25 19.75
CA VAL A 564 11.18 11.63 20.64
C VAL A 564 12.08 12.73 21.18
N ASP A 565 11.92 13.01 22.48
CA ASP A 565 12.66 14.02 23.23
C ASP A 565 13.62 13.35 24.25
N GLU A 566 14.66 14.07 24.71
CA GLU A 566 15.66 13.56 25.70
C GLU A 566 15.13 13.37 27.13
#